data_AF-A0A3S1BUG3-F1
#
_entry.id   AF-A0A3S1BUG3-F1
#
_cell.length_a   1.000
_cell.length_b   1.000
_cell.length_c   1.000
_cell.angle_alpha   90.00
_cell.angle_beta   90.00
_cell.angle_gamma   90.00
#
_symmetry.space_group_name_H-M   'P 1'
#
loop_
_entity.id
_entity.type
_entity.pdbx_description
1 polymer ?
#
loop_
_entity_poly.entity_id
_entity_poly.type
_entity_poly.pdbx_seq_one_letter_code
_entity_poly.pdbx_strand_id
1 'polypeptide(L)'
;GLAGLSTEHDGDSLAPCVLRHRLDPEPPRSEDTVASPPTEKRKASTSKELRKLADIQTALDADPVDVASLRRLALSPLGLVNKHVRQRVWPLLVNVNTDNVPPKPAQEEMEAMTKTYNQVVMDVNRSSSRFPPGIDDHVRMSMKDKLVDLIMRVMLHHRGRLKYY
;
A
#
# COMPACT_ATOMS: atom_id res chain seq x y z
N GLY A 1 -39.84 50.15 -10.29
CA GLY A 1 -40.58 49.11 -9.55
C GLY A 1 -40.49 47.80 -10.30
N LEU A 2 -40.34 46.71 -9.55
CA LEU A 2 -40.77 45.31 -9.81
C LEU A 2 -40.31 44.66 -11.15
N ALA A 3 -39.32 43.76 -11.18
CA ALA A 3 -39.29 42.34 -10.75
C ALA A 3 -39.83 41.33 -11.80
N GLY A 4 -39.05 40.26 -12.04
CA GLY A 4 -39.41 39.03 -12.80
C GLY A 4 -38.32 38.62 -13.81
N LEU A 5 -37.24 37.89 -13.46
CA LEU A 5 -37.08 36.44 -13.20
C LEU A 5 -37.61 35.53 -14.33
N SER A 6 -36.68 34.96 -15.10
CA SER A 6 -36.60 33.53 -15.46
C SER A 6 -35.24 33.27 -16.09
N THR A 7 -34.34 32.62 -15.33
CA THR A 7 -33.11 32.06 -15.86
C THR A 7 -33.18 30.55 -15.67
N GLU A 8 -33.35 29.83 -16.76
CA GLU A 8 -33.15 28.40 -16.84
C GLU A 8 -31.70 28.19 -17.28
N HIS A 9 -30.91 27.49 -16.47
CA HIS A 9 -29.68 26.86 -16.94
C HIS A 9 -29.37 25.67 -16.03
N ASP A 10 -29.83 24.50 -16.49
CA ASP A 10 -29.25 23.22 -16.13
C ASP A 10 -27.75 23.24 -16.43
N GLY A 11 -26.97 23.07 -15.37
CA GLY A 11 -25.53 22.87 -15.42
C GLY A 11 -25.20 21.77 -14.43
N ASP A 12 -25.24 20.53 -14.91
CA ASP A 12 -24.84 19.32 -14.20
C ASP A 12 -23.35 19.42 -13.81
N SER A 13 -23.12 19.96 -12.61
CA SER A 13 -21.80 20.13 -12.02
C SER A 13 -21.37 18.80 -11.42
N LEU A 14 -20.69 17.97 -12.22
CA LEU A 14 -19.92 16.83 -11.75
C LEU A 14 -18.98 17.28 -10.62
N ALA A 15 -19.37 16.95 -9.39
CA ALA A 15 -18.60 17.24 -8.20
C ALA A 15 -17.22 16.53 -8.30
N PRO A 16 -16.11 17.20 -7.95
CA PRO A 16 -14.83 16.53 -7.82
C PRO A 16 -14.95 15.52 -6.68
N CYS A 17 -14.67 14.25 -6.98
CA CYS A 17 -14.64 13.16 -6.01
C CYS A 17 -13.70 13.54 -4.85
N VAL A 18 -14.29 13.91 -3.71
CA VAL A 18 -13.58 14.31 -2.49
C VAL A 18 -12.94 13.08 -1.88
N LEU A 19 -11.77 12.70 -2.40
CA LEU A 19 -10.96 11.63 -1.82
C LEU A 19 -10.08 12.16 -0.69
N ARG A 20 -10.68 12.86 0.28
CA ARG A 20 -10.13 13.08 1.63
C ARG A 20 -11.33 13.29 2.53
N HIS A 21 -11.81 12.22 3.18
CA HIS A 21 -12.65 12.42 4.35
C HIS A 21 -11.83 13.23 5.34
N ARG A 22 -12.33 14.44 5.62
CA ARG A 22 -11.83 15.33 6.65
C ARG A 22 -11.80 14.56 7.97
N LEU A 23 -10.87 14.97 8.82
CA LEU A 23 -10.74 14.57 10.22
C LEU A 23 -12.09 14.69 10.94
N ASP A 24 -12.85 13.60 10.98
CA ASP A 24 -13.74 13.36 12.10
C ASP A 24 -12.88 12.81 13.24
N PRO A 25 -13.05 13.27 14.49
CA PRO A 25 -12.40 12.62 15.62
C PRO A 25 -12.86 11.16 15.67
N GLU A 26 -11.89 10.23 15.70
CA GLU A 26 -12.14 8.79 15.89
C GLU A 26 -13.19 8.60 17.00
N PRO A 27 -14.32 7.91 16.72
CA PRO A 27 -15.28 7.61 17.77
C PRO A 27 -14.59 6.76 18.85
N PRO A 28 -14.96 6.92 20.14
CA PRO A 28 -14.36 6.14 21.21
C PRO A 28 -14.52 4.65 20.90
N ARG A 29 -13.41 3.90 20.91
CA ARG A 29 -13.41 2.45 20.74
C ARG A 29 -14.33 1.83 21.79
N SER A 30 -15.53 1.44 21.36
CA SER A 30 -16.31 0.42 22.03
C SER A 30 -15.52 -0.88 21.90
N GLU A 31 -14.87 -1.29 22.98
CA GLU A 31 -14.45 -2.67 23.13
C GLU A 31 -15.73 -3.49 23.20
N ASP A 32 -16.18 -4.03 22.06
CA ASP A 32 -16.97 -5.25 21.92
C ASP A 32 -17.53 -5.33 20.50
N THR A 33 -16.79 -6.04 19.64
CA THR A 33 -17.24 -6.88 18.51
C THR A 33 -16.10 -6.90 17.49
N VAL A 34 -15.11 -7.75 17.76
CA VAL A 34 -14.16 -8.20 16.73
C VAL A 34 -14.97 -9.00 15.70
N ALA A 35 -15.48 -8.31 14.68
CA ALA A 35 -15.90 -8.96 13.45
C ALA A 35 -14.61 -9.53 12.83
N SER A 36 -14.40 -10.81 13.10
CA SER A 36 -13.27 -11.56 12.56
C SER A 36 -13.29 -11.45 11.03
N PRO A 37 -12.15 -11.15 10.38
CA PRO A 37 -12.08 -11.20 8.93
C PRO A 37 -12.48 -12.61 8.44
N PRO A 38 -13.07 -12.73 7.23
CA PRO A 38 -13.42 -14.02 6.66
C PRO A 38 -12.20 -14.95 6.76
N THR A 39 -12.36 -16.05 7.50
CA THR A 39 -11.33 -17.06 7.68
C THR A 39 -11.07 -17.71 6.32
N GLU A 40 -10.15 -17.16 5.54
CA GLU A 40 -9.51 -17.88 4.46
C GLU A 40 -8.98 -19.18 5.06
N LYS A 41 -9.62 -20.31 4.73
CA LYS A 41 -9.17 -21.64 5.12
C LYS A 41 -7.72 -21.78 4.66
N ARG A 42 -6.76 -21.65 5.58
CA ARG A 42 -5.34 -21.85 5.29
C ARG A 42 -5.18 -23.28 4.79
N LYS A 43 -4.98 -23.45 3.48
CA LYS A 43 -4.59 -24.74 2.91
C LYS A 43 -3.30 -25.18 3.61
N ALA A 44 -3.25 -26.45 4.00
CA ALA A 44 -2.05 -27.02 4.59
C ALA A 44 -0.86 -26.87 3.62
N SER A 45 0.29 -26.45 4.14
CA SER A 45 1.50 -26.31 3.32
C SER A 45 1.93 -27.65 2.76
N THR A 46 2.30 -27.66 1.48
CA THR A 46 2.78 -28.86 0.81
C THR A 46 4.19 -29.25 1.29
N SER A 47 4.56 -30.52 1.16
CA SER A 47 5.93 -30.99 1.47
C SER A 47 7.01 -30.19 0.72
N LYS A 48 6.74 -29.76 -0.52
CA LYS A 48 7.64 -28.91 -1.31
C LYS A 48 7.81 -27.51 -0.72
N GLU A 49 6.72 -26.89 -0.27
CA GLU A 49 6.77 -25.58 0.41
C GLU A 49 7.53 -25.65 1.74
N LEU A 50 7.30 -26.71 2.52
CA LEU A 50 7.99 -26.92 3.80
C LEU A 50 9.49 -27.12 3.61
N ARG A 51 9.91 -27.93 2.63
CA ARG A 51 11.33 -28.08 2.28
C ARG A 51 11.93 -26.73 1.88
N LYS A 52 11.24 -25.98 1.03
CA LYS A 52 11.72 -24.67 0.58
C LYS A 52 11.87 -23.66 1.71
N LEU A 53 10.95 -23.68 2.68
CA LEU A 53 11.05 -22.84 3.88
C LEU A 53 12.29 -23.21 4.72
N ALA A 54 12.60 -24.50 4.87
CA ALA A 54 13.79 -24.95 5.58
C ALA A 54 15.09 -24.53 4.88
N ASP A 55 15.14 -24.62 3.55
CA ASP A 55 16.31 -24.19 2.76
C ASP A 55 16.53 -22.67 2.88
N ILE A 56 15.44 -21.89 2.82
CA ILE A 56 15.49 -20.43 3.02
C ILE A 56 15.96 -20.09 4.43
N GLN A 57 15.45 -20.79 5.44
CA GLN A 57 15.82 -20.55 6.84
C GLN A 57 17.30 -20.88 7.08
N THR A 58 17.79 -21.99 6.52
CA THR A 58 19.23 -22.34 6.53
C THR A 58 20.10 -21.22 5.94
N ALA A 59 19.69 -20.63 4.82
CA ALA A 59 20.44 -19.53 4.20
C ALA A 59 20.38 -18.23 5.02
N LEU A 60 19.28 -17.99 5.76
CA LEU A 60 19.13 -16.85 6.66
C LEU A 60 19.95 -16.99 7.96
N ASP A 61 20.17 -18.21 8.42
CA ASP A 61 20.90 -18.51 9.66
C ASP A 61 22.42 -18.66 9.45
N ALA A 62 22.88 -18.67 8.19
CA ALA A 62 24.30 -18.63 7.87
C ALA A 62 24.96 -17.31 8.30
N ASP A 63 26.24 -17.37 8.65
CA ASP A 63 27.04 -16.20 9.01
C ASP A 63 28.29 -16.09 8.13
N PRO A 64 28.37 -15.08 7.21
CA PRO A 64 27.33 -14.11 6.89
C PRO A 64 26.14 -14.74 6.15
N VAL A 65 25.00 -14.06 6.15
CA VAL A 65 23.76 -14.50 5.47
C VAL A 65 24.05 -14.87 4.01
N ASP A 66 23.61 -16.06 3.58
CA ASP A 66 23.88 -16.56 2.23
C ASP A 66 22.89 -15.97 1.21
N VAL A 67 23.13 -14.71 0.84
CA VAL A 67 22.34 -13.96 -0.14
C VAL A 67 22.35 -14.63 -1.52
N ALA A 68 23.42 -15.34 -1.88
CA ALA A 68 23.50 -16.05 -3.16
C ALA A 68 22.50 -17.22 -3.22
N SER A 69 22.39 -17.99 -2.14
CA SER A 69 21.37 -19.04 -2.01
C SER A 69 19.95 -18.46 -1.97
N LEU A 70 19.73 -17.35 -1.25
CA LEU A 70 18.45 -16.66 -1.24
C LEU A 70 18.00 -16.21 -2.64
N ARG A 71 18.93 -15.71 -3.47
CA ARG A 71 18.65 -15.36 -4.88
C ARG A 71 18.21 -16.58 -5.70
N ARG A 72 18.96 -17.69 -5.61
CA ARG A 72 18.60 -18.93 -6.35
C ARG A 72 17.24 -19.46 -5.89
N LEU A 73 16.97 -19.47 -4.59
CA LEU A 73 15.70 -19.92 -4.03
C LEU A 73 14.53 -19.03 -4.45
N ALA A 74 14.73 -17.70 -4.50
CA ALA A 74 13.70 -16.75 -4.95
C ALA A 74 13.30 -16.93 -6.43
N LEU A 75 14.24 -17.35 -7.29
CA LEU A 75 14.00 -17.61 -8.72
C LEU A 75 13.47 -19.03 -9.00
N SER A 76 13.71 -19.99 -8.10
CA SER A 76 13.22 -21.36 -8.24
C SER A 76 11.70 -21.47 -8.07
N PRO A 77 11.05 -22.55 -8.57
CA PRO A 77 9.60 -22.75 -8.47
C PRO A 77 9.04 -22.51 -7.07
N LEU A 78 7.82 -21.96 -6.96
CA LEU A 78 7.18 -21.40 -5.75
C LEU A 78 7.72 -20.04 -5.27
N GLY A 79 8.87 -19.57 -5.77
CA GLY A 79 9.48 -18.31 -5.32
C GLY A 79 9.64 -18.22 -3.80
N LEU A 80 9.39 -17.05 -3.22
CA LEU A 80 9.35 -16.88 -1.76
C LEU A 80 7.96 -17.23 -1.23
N VAL A 81 7.89 -18.32 -0.46
CA VAL A 81 6.67 -19.08 -0.14
C VAL A 81 5.57 -18.25 0.52
N ASN A 82 5.90 -17.36 1.46
CA ASN A 82 4.89 -16.60 2.21
C ASN A 82 5.34 -15.17 2.50
N LYS A 83 4.40 -14.38 3.04
CA LYS A 83 4.63 -12.96 3.39
C LYS A 83 5.77 -12.77 4.39
N HIS A 84 5.87 -13.62 5.40
CA HIS A 84 6.89 -13.51 6.44
C HIS A 84 8.30 -13.68 5.87
N VAL A 85 8.50 -14.69 5.03
CA VAL A 85 9.76 -14.89 4.32
C VAL A 85 10.08 -13.72 3.40
N ARG A 86 9.09 -13.22 2.63
CA ARG A 86 9.28 -12.05 1.75
C ARG A 86 9.74 -10.82 2.52
N GLN A 87 9.16 -10.56 3.70
CA GLN A 87 9.53 -9.42 4.55
C GLN A 87 10.99 -9.48 5.02
N ARG A 88 11.53 -10.68 5.27
CA ARG A 88 12.94 -10.86 5.68
C ARG A 88 13.91 -10.87 4.50
N VAL A 89 13.53 -11.54 3.41
CA VAL A 89 14.44 -11.82 2.29
C VAL A 89 14.51 -10.66 1.29
N TRP A 90 13.40 -9.97 0.98
CA TRP A 90 13.43 -8.89 -0.01
C TRP A 90 14.43 -7.78 0.31
N PRO A 91 14.52 -7.24 1.54
CA PRO A 91 15.51 -6.20 1.87
C PRO A 91 16.95 -6.66 1.63
N LEU A 92 17.27 -7.92 1.93
CA LEU A 92 18.59 -8.50 1.69
C LEU A 92 18.89 -8.60 0.19
N LEU A 93 17.91 -8.98 -0.63
CA LEU A 93 18.08 -9.12 -2.09
C LEU A 93 18.35 -7.77 -2.77
N VAL A 94 17.70 -6.71 -2.31
CA VAL A 94 17.88 -5.34 -2.83
C VAL A 94 18.93 -4.52 -2.06
N ASN A 95 19.61 -5.14 -1.08
CA ASN A 95 20.64 -4.50 -0.25
C ASN A 95 20.17 -3.21 0.43
N VAL A 96 18.99 -3.26 1.08
CA VAL A 96 18.40 -2.13 1.81
C VAL A 96 18.45 -2.38 3.31
N ASN A 97 18.87 -1.38 4.07
CA ASN A 97 18.79 -1.38 5.53
C ASN A 97 17.35 -1.06 5.98
N THR A 98 16.74 -1.95 6.75
CA THR A 98 15.38 -1.80 7.29
C THR A 98 15.29 -1.05 8.61
N ASP A 99 16.42 -0.82 9.28
CA ASP A 99 16.46 -0.23 10.62
C ASP A 99 16.37 1.30 10.56
N ASN A 100 16.72 1.89 9.41
CA ASN A 100 16.70 3.33 9.20
C ASN A 100 15.73 3.73 8.09
N VAL A 101 14.45 3.49 8.34
CA VAL A 101 13.36 3.92 7.45
C VAL A 101 12.96 5.34 7.84
N PRO A 102 13.02 6.35 6.94
CA PRO A 102 12.60 7.72 7.24
C PRO A 102 11.20 7.83 7.89
N PRO A 103 10.84 8.96 8.52
CA PRO A 103 9.46 9.16 8.94
C PRO A 103 8.53 9.33 7.72
N LYS A 104 7.22 9.10 7.94
CA LYS A 104 6.19 9.50 6.98
C LYS A 104 6.16 11.04 6.91
N PRO A 105 6.19 11.66 5.72
CA PRO A 105 6.05 13.11 5.58
C PRO A 105 4.72 13.62 6.11
N ALA A 106 4.70 14.90 6.51
CA ALA A 106 3.45 15.57 6.88
C ALA A 106 2.50 15.68 5.67
N GLN A 107 1.21 15.77 5.95
CA GLN A 107 0.19 15.82 4.90
C GLN A 107 0.38 17.06 4.01
N GLU A 108 0.66 18.19 4.64
CA GLU A 108 0.83 19.50 4.02
C GLU A 108 2.02 19.49 3.05
N GLU A 109 3.10 18.79 3.40
CA GLU A 109 4.27 18.62 2.54
C GLU A 109 3.95 17.82 1.28
N MET A 110 3.12 16.77 1.42
CA MET A 110 2.66 15.97 0.29
C MET A 110 1.75 16.78 -0.64
N GLU A 111 0.79 17.53 -0.07
CA GLU A 111 -0.14 18.38 -0.83
C GLU A 111 0.54 19.56 -1.53
N ALA A 112 1.65 20.07 -0.98
CA ALA A 112 2.46 21.12 -1.60
C ALA A 112 3.06 20.69 -2.96
N MET A 113 3.20 19.39 -3.23
CA MET A 113 3.54 18.85 -4.55
C MET A 113 2.28 18.64 -5.41
N THR A 114 1.40 19.65 -5.48
CA THR A 114 0.00 19.56 -5.93
C THR A 114 -0.19 18.73 -7.22
N LYS A 115 0.62 18.99 -8.27
CA LYS A 115 0.52 18.25 -9.53
C LYS A 115 0.83 16.76 -9.37
N THR A 116 1.93 16.43 -8.69
CA THR A 116 2.35 15.04 -8.47
C THR A 116 1.36 14.34 -7.54
N TYR A 117 0.96 15.00 -6.45
CA TYR A 117 0.00 14.48 -5.50
C TYR A 117 -1.33 14.10 -6.18
N ASN A 118 -1.93 15.02 -6.95
CA ASN A 118 -3.18 14.76 -7.65
C ASN A 118 -3.06 13.61 -8.66
N GLN A 119 -1.93 13.52 -9.37
CA GLN A 119 -1.68 12.44 -10.32
C GLN A 119 -1.62 11.07 -9.61
N VAL A 120 -0.85 10.98 -8.51
CA VAL A 120 -0.74 9.77 -7.69
C VAL A 120 -2.11 9.31 -7.20
N VAL A 121 -2.92 10.23 -6.68
CA VAL A 121 -4.28 9.92 -6.20
C VAL A 121 -5.13 9.34 -7.32
N MET A 122 -5.12 9.95 -8.51
CA MET A 122 -5.87 9.45 -9.65
C MET A 122 -5.42 8.04 -10.08
N ASP A 123 -4.12 7.77 -10.11
CA ASP A 123 -3.59 6.48 -10.55
C ASP A 123 -3.83 5.36 -9.53
N VAL A 124 -3.74 5.69 -8.24
CA VAL A 124 -4.13 4.77 -7.16
C VAL A 124 -5.62 4.46 -7.24
N ASN A 125 -6.47 5.45 -7.54
CA ASN A 125 -7.91 5.23 -7.74
C ASN A 125 -8.20 4.27 -8.91
N ARG A 126 -7.48 4.41 -10.03
CA ARG A 126 -7.59 3.51 -11.20
C ARG A 126 -7.06 2.10 -10.91
N SER A 127 -6.18 1.94 -9.93
CA SER A 127 -5.58 0.66 -9.55
C SER A 127 -6.46 -0.22 -8.65
N SER A 128 -7.74 0.11 -8.49
CA SER A 128 -8.67 -0.59 -7.59
C SER A 128 -8.81 -2.09 -7.88
N SER A 129 -8.66 -2.52 -9.15
CA SER A 129 -8.72 -3.93 -9.55
C SER A 129 -7.54 -4.79 -9.08
N ARG A 130 -6.46 -4.18 -8.58
CA ARG A 130 -5.28 -4.89 -8.04
C ARG A 130 -5.41 -5.27 -6.58
N PHE A 131 -6.42 -4.77 -5.89
CA PHE A 131 -6.73 -5.17 -4.53
C PHE A 131 -7.52 -6.49 -4.54
N PRO A 132 -7.35 -7.36 -3.53
CA PRO A 132 -8.08 -8.62 -3.48
C PRO A 132 -9.60 -8.40 -3.58
N PRO A 133 -10.32 -9.20 -4.37
CA PRO A 133 -11.78 -9.10 -4.46
C PRO A 133 -12.41 -9.47 -3.12
N GLY A 134 -13.54 -8.84 -2.78
CA GLY A 134 -14.31 -9.16 -1.58
C GLY A 134 -13.74 -8.62 -0.26
N ILE A 135 -12.66 -7.82 -0.30
CA ILE A 135 -12.26 -7.03 0.87
C ILE A 135 -13.25 -5.89 1.09
N ASP A 136 -13.48 -5.55 2.34
CA ASP A 136 -14.28 -4.40 2.76
C ASP A 136 -13.77 -3.08 2.14
N ASP A 137 -14.69 -2.18 1.79
CA ASP A 137 -14.39 -0.93 1.10
C ASP A 137 -13.57 0.02 1.98
N HIS A 138 -13.80 0.05 3.29
CA HIS A 138 -13.03 0.86 4.23
C HIS A 138 -11.59 0.33 4.35
N VAL A 139 -11.43 -0.99 4.39
CA VAL A 139 -10.11 -1.64 4.35
C VAL A 139 -9.40 -1.29 3.04
N ARG A 140 -10.09 -1.40 1.90
CA ARG A 140 -9.53 -1.04 0.58
C ARG A 140 -9.09 0.43 0.55
N MET A 141 -9.91 1.35 1.05
CA MET A 141 -9.58 2.77 1.10
C MET A 141 -8.31 3.01 1.94
N SER A 142 -8.23 2.39 3.13
CA SER A 142 -7.04 2.52 3.99
C SER A 142 -5.75 2.01 3.32
N MET A 143 -5.85 0.97 2.46
CA MET A 143 -4.69 0.48 1.72
C MET A 143 -4.30 1.43 0.58
N LYS A 144 -5.27 2.07 -0.07
CA LYS A 144 -5.03 3.10 -1.09
C LYS A 144 -4.34 4.32 -0.46
N ASP A 145 -4.77 4.76 0.71
CA ASP A 145 -4.12 5.87 1.43
C ASP A 145 -2.67 5.54 1.75
N LYS A 146 -2.39 4.33 2.26
CA LYS A 146 -1.01 3.86 2.51
C LYS A 146 -0.16 3.80 1.24
N LEU A 147 -0.77 3.49 0.09
CA LEU A 147 -0.06 3.48 -1.19
C LEU A 147 0.27 4.90 -1.66
N VAL A 148 -0.67 5.85 -1.54
CA VAL A 148 -0.43 7.27 -1.81
C VAL A 148 0.71 7.78 -0.92
N ASP A 149 0.65 7.50 0.39
CA ASP A 149 1.68 7.88 1.35
C ASP A 149 3.07 7.34 0.97
N LEU A 150 3.15 6.06 0.60
CA LEU A 150 4.40 5.41 0.22
C LEU A 150 5.01 6.07 -1.02
N ILE A 151 4.19 6.30 -2.06
CA ILE A 151 4.65 6.91 -3.31
C ILE A 151 5.10 8.36 -3.03
N MET A 152 4.28 9.15 -2.36
CA MET A 152 4.59 10.56 -2.07
C MET A 152 5.84 10.71 -1.20
N ARG A 153 6.05 9.79 -0.27
CA ARG A 153 7.26 9.73 0.54
C ARG A 153 8.52 9.52 -0.30
N VAL A 154 8.48 8.62 -1.28
CA VAL A 154 9.61 8.43 -2.22
C VAL A 154 9.81 9.69 -3.08
N MET A 155 8.72 10.28 -3.57
CA MET A 155 8.76 11.49 -4.40
C MET A 155 9.35 12.70 -3.66
N LEU A 156 9.00 12.89 -2.39
CA LEU A 156 9.52 13.96 -1.54
C LEU A 156 10.99 13.75 -1.20
N HIS A 157 11.37 12.51 -0.83
CA HIS A 157 12.76 12.20 -0.48
C HIS A 157 13.72 12.39 -1.66
N HIS A 158 13.26 12.12 -2.89
CA HIS A 158 14.04 12.31 -4.12
C HIS A 158 13.61 13.52 -4.95
N ARG A 159 13.03 14.55 -4.28
CA ARG A 159 12.53 15.74 -4.94
C ARG A 159 13.61 16.39 -5.82
N GLY A 160 13.26 16.65 -7.08
CA GLY A 160 14.17 17.22 -8.08
C GLY A 160 14.96 16.20 -8.89
N ARG A 161 15.15 14.98 -8.39
CA ARG A 161 15.86 13.88 -9.09
C ARG A 161 14.92 12.87 -9.72
N LEU A 162 13.79 12.61 -9.07
CA LEU A 162 12.75 11.70 -9.55
C LEU A 162 11.52 12.50 -10.02
N LYS A 163 10.95 12.10 -11.15
CA LYS A 163 9.68 12.63 -11.67
C LYS A 163 8.69 11.49 -11.73
N TYR A 164 7.46 11.75 -11.28
CA TYR A 164 6.36 10.80 -11.34
C TYR A 164 5.85 10.71 -12.78
N TYR A 165 5.59 9.49 -13.26
CA TYR A 165 5.16 9.18 -14.63
C TYR A 165 3.66 8.85 -14.65
#